data_AF-A0A6J1KFL3-F1
#
_entry.id   AF-A0A6J1KFL3-F1
#
_cell.length_a   1.000
_cell.length_b   1.000
_cell.length_c   1.000
_cell.angle_alpha   90.00
_cell.angle_beta   90.00
_cell.angle_gamma   90.00
#
_symmetry.space_group_name_H-M   'P 1'
#
loop_
_entity.id
_entity.type
_entity.pdbx_description
1 polymer ?
#
loop_
_entity_poly.entity_id
_entity_poly.type
_entity_poly.pdbx_seq_one_letter_code
_entity_poly.pdbx_strand_id
1 'polypeptide(L)'
;MASLSMATILPRLSRLGFASRFSLNPLFMFPKSGRIERLNRLKPFSMASAPKESPANNPGLHATPDDATKGYMMQQTMFRIKDPKASLDFYSRVLGMSLLKRLDFPEMKFSLYFLGYEDVASAPDNAVDRTVWTFGRKATIELTHNWGTESDPEFKGYHNGNSDPRGFGHIGITVDDTYKACERFERLGVEFVKKPDDGKGARSRTLSK
;
A
#
# COMPACT_ATOMS: atom_id res chain seq x y z
N MET A 1 11.14 -0.79 19.03
CA MET A 1 11.82 -2.10 18.87
C MET A 1 11.76 -2.45 17.39
N ALA A 2 12.89 -2.37 16.71
CA ALA A 2 13.00 -2.60 15.28
C ALA A 2 13.10 -4.10 14.99
N SER A 3 12.29 -4.60 14.05
CA SER A 3 12.39 -5.96 13.53
C SER A 3 13.52 -6.02 12.50
N LEU A 4 14.59 -6.76 12.82
CA LEU A 4 15.70 -7.06 11.91
C LEU A 4 15.23 -8.11 10.90
N SER A 5 15.17 -7.75 9.62
CA SER A 5 15.12 -8.71 8.52
C SER A 5 16.55 -9.18 8.22
N MET A 6 16.86 -10.44 8.55
CA MET A 6 18.12 -11.07 8.15
C MET A 6 18.02 -11.54 6.70
N ALA A 7 18.79 -10.90 5.81
CA ALA A 7 19.26 -11.51 4.58
C ALA A 7 20.60 -10.88 4.18
N THR A 8 21.70 -11.53 4.55
CA THR A 8 23.06 -11.14 4.17
C THR A 8 23.62 -12.12 3.11
N ILE A 9 24.14 -11.51 2.03
CA ILE A 9 25.36 -11.87 1.26
C ILE A 9 25.28 -13.00 0.22
N LEU A 10 25.44 -12.63 -1.07
CA LEU A 10 26.56 -13.10 -1.92
C LEU A 10 26.76 -12.20 -3.17
N PRO A 11 28.01 -11.95 -3.64
CA PRO A 11 28.32 -11.06 -4.76
C PRO A 11 28.79 -11.78 -6.05
N ARG A 12 28.61 -11.13 -7.22
CA ARG A 12 29.51 -11.20 -8.42
C ARG A 12 28.98 -10.26 -9.53
N LEU A 13 29.65 -9.16 -9.90
CA LEU A 13 30.85 -8.95 -10.74
C LEU A 13 30.63 -8.98 -12.28
N SER A 14 31.06 -7.86 -12.89
CA SER A 14 31.50 -7.65 -14.29
C SER A 14 30.39 -7.29 -15.31
N ARG A 15 30.54 -6.38 -16.29
CA ARG A 15 31.73 -5.83 -17.00
C ARG A 15 31.52 -4.37 -17.49
N LEU A 16 32.66 -3.71 -17.68
CA LEU A 16 32.92 -2.43 -18.38
C LEU A 16 32.68 -2.48 -19.91
N GLY A 17 32.51 -1.29 -20.52
CA GLY A 17 32.91 -0.97 -21.91
C GLY A 17 32.32 0.34 -22.44
N PHE A 18 33.00 1.49 -22.31
CA PHE A 18 33.65 2.32 -23.37
C PHE A 18 32.72 2.86 -24.49
N ALA A 19 32.37 4.16 -24.52
CA ALA A 19 33.07 5.32 -25.16
C ALA A 19 33.19 5.19 -26.70
N SER A 20 32.74 6.12 -27.56
CA SER A 20 33.21 7.50 -27.82
C SER A 20 32.48 8.02 -29.10
N ARG A 21 31.93 9.24 -29.16
CA ARG A 21 32.45 10.55 -29.68
C ARG A 21 32.75 10.65 -31.19
N PHE A 22 32.68 11.92 -31.66
CA PHE A 22 33.03 12.55 -32.97
C PHE A 22 31.85 12.79 -33.93
N SER A 23 31.67 13.91 -34.65
CA SER A 23 32.32 15.24 -34.69
C SER A 23 31.61 16.16 -35.73
N LEU A 24 31.20 17.36 -35.30
CA LEU A 24 31.26 18.73 -35.90
C LEU A 24 31.08 19.07 -37.42
N ASN A 25 30.15 20.04 -37.65
CA ASN A 25 30.18 21.32 -38.45
C ASN A 25 30.41 21.29 -39.99
N PRO A 26 30.14 22.38 -40.78
CA PRO A 26 29.89 23.82 -40.47
C PRO A 26 28.65 24.47 -41.18
N LEU A 27 28.04 25.52 -40.62
CA LEU A 27 28.24 26.97 -40.85
C LEU A 27 28.05 27.46 -42.30
N PHE A 28 26.94 28.18 -42.56
CA PHE A 28 26.78 29.12 -43.67
C PHE A 28 26.10 30.40 -43.15
N MET A 29 26.62 31.56 -43.57
CA MET A 29 26.26 32.91 -43.12
C MET A 29 26.07 33.84 -44.33
N PHE A 30 25.31 34.93 -44.10
CA PHE A 30 25.05 36.14 -44.92
C PHE A 30 23.81 36.17 -45.84
N PRO A 31 23.23 37.35 -46.16
CA PRO A 31 22.96 38.54 -45.32
C PRO A 31 21.54 39.19 -45.48
N LYS A 32 21.26 40.11 -44.54
CA LYS A 32 20.28 41.24 -44.43
C LYS A 32 19.26 41.55 -45.55
N SER A 33 18.01 41.78 -45.15
CA SER A 33 17.15 42.92 -45.55
C SER A 33 15.90 43.01 -44.65
N GLY A 34 15.48 44.22 -44.28
CA GLY A 34 14.50 44.47 -43.23
C GLY A 34 13.03 44.47 -43.67
N ARG A 35 12.13 44.40 -42.68
CA ARG A 35 10.75 44.89 -42.74
C ARG A 35 10.20 45.11 -41.33
N ILE A 36 9.66 46.29 -41.08
CA ILE A 36 8.89 46.66 -39.88
C ILE A 36 7.52 45.98 -39.97
N GLU A 37 7.09 45.21 -38.96
CA GLU A 37 5.67 44.98 -38.68
C GLU A 37 5.38 44.77 -37.18
N ARG A 38 4.54 45.68 -36.66
CA ARG A 38 3.42 45.50 -35.72
C ARG A 38 3.62 44.73 -34.42
N LEU A 39 3.48 45.47 -33.32
CA LEU A 39 2.87 45.00 -32.07
C LEU A 39 1.62 44.17 -32.38
N ASN A 40 1.67 42.86 -32.11
CA ASN A 40 0.55 42.09 -31.54
C ASN A 40 0.99 40.63 -31.32
N ARG A 41 1.42 40.31 -30.11
CA ARG A 41 1.24 38.97 -29.53
C ARG A 41 0.93 39.14 -28.05
N LEU A 42 -0.30 39.56 -27.75
CA LEU A 42 -0.97 39.10 -26.54
C LEU A 42 -1.07 37.57 -26.68
N LYS A 43 -0.10 36.85 -26.11
CA LYS A 43 -0.32 35.44 -25.78
C LYS A 43 -1.41 35.44 -24.72
N PRO A 44 -2.55 34.76 -24.91
CA PRO A 44 -3.40 34.47 -23.78
C PRO A 44 -2.56 33.55 -22.89
N PHE A 45 -2.03 34.08 -21.80
CA PHE A 45 -1.55 33.25 -20.71
C PHE A 45 -2.78 32.59 -20.10
N SER A 46 -3.22 31.49 -20.72
CA SER A 46 -4.04 30.51 -20.04
C SER A 46 -3.15 29.94 -18.94
N MET A 47 -3.23 30.53 -17.76
CA MET A 47 -2.67 30.02 -16.52
C MET A 47 -3.47 28.78 -16.14
N ALA A 48 -3.33 27.68 -16.90
CA ALA A 48 -3.73 26.38 -16.40
C ALA A 48 -2.82 26.12 -15.21
N SER A 49 -3.34 26.33 -14.00
CA SER A 49 -2.66 25.97 -12.77
C SER A 49 -2.19 24.52 -12.88
N ALA A 50 -0.97 24.24 -12.45
CA ALA A 50 -0.43 22.88 -12.46
C ALA A 50 -1.42 21.89 -11.80
N PRO A 51 -1.40 20.59 -12.18
CA PRO A 51 -2.27 19.58 -11.57
C PRO A 51 -2.14 19.56 -10.05
N LYS A 52 -3.22 19.21 -9.33
CA LYS A 52 -3.22 19.14 -7.86
C LYS A 52 -2.16 18.19 -7.32
N GLU A 53 -1.79 17.19 -8.11
CA GLU A 53 -0.82 16.13 -7.79
C GLU A 53 0.63 16.54 -8.11
N SER A 54 0.84 17.70 -8.73
CA SER A 54 2.19 18.15 -9.10
C SER A 54 3.02 18.52 -7.87
N PRO A 55 4.36 18.38 -7.91
CA PRO A 55 5.24 18.85 -6.84
C PRO A 55 5.09 20.34 -6.53
N ALA A 56 4.74 21.16 -7.52
CA ALA A 56 4.49 22.58 -7.33
C ALA A 56 3.33 22.86 -6.36
N ASN A 57 2.32 21.99 -6.35
CA ASN A 57 1.16 22.08 -5.45
C ASN A 57 1.31 21.20 -4.19
N ASN A 58 2.38 20.39 -4.09
CA ASN A 58 2.66 19.51 -2.94
C ASN A 58 4.12 19.65 -2.49
N PRO A 59 4.47 20.71 -1.73
CA PRO A 59 5.83 20.93 -1.25
C PRO A 59 6.37 19.70 -0.48
N GLY A 60 7.58 19.25 -0.83
CA GLY A 60 8.21 18.05 -0.28
C GLY A 60 7.98 16.77 -1.09
N LEU A 61 7.11 16.79 -2.11
CA LEU A 61 6.95 15.66 -3.03
C LEU A 61 8.14 15.56 -3.99
N HIS A 62 8.84 14.43 -3.97
CA HIS A 62 9.87 14.10 -4.95
C HIS A 62 9.25 13.27 -6.09
N ALA A 63 9.28 13.81 -7.32
CA ALA A 63 8.65 13.17 -8.47
C ALA A 63 9.39 11.93 -8.99
N THR A 64 10.68 11.81 -8.67
CA THR A 64 11.53 10.68 -9.10
C THR A 64 11.96 9.91 -7.86
N PRO A 65 11.51 8.64 -7.71
CA PRO A 65 12.02 7.76 -6.66
C PRO A 65 13.53 7.52 -6.80
N ASP A 66 14.21 7.36 -5.67
CA ASP A 66 15.62 6.99 -5.65
C ASP A 66 15.82 5.55 -6.20
N ASP A 67 16.87 5.35 -6.99
CA ASP A 67 17.20 4.06 -7.60
C ASP A 67 17.32 2.92 -6.57
N ALA A 68 17.80 3.23 -5.36
CA ALA A 68 17.92 2.27 -4.26
C ALA A 68 16.55 1.75 -3.77
N THR A 69 15.46 2.47 -4.01
CA THR A 69 14.11 2.13 -3.53
C THR A 69 13.21 1.47 -4.57
N LYS A 70 13.69 1.29 -5.81
CA LYS A 70 12.89 0.75 -6.94
C LYS A 70 12.26 -0.62 -6.68
N GLY A 71 12.87 -1.43 -5.80
CA GLY A 71 12.36 -2.76 -5.43
C GLY A 71 11.43 -2.78 -4.20
N TYR A 72 11.22 -1.65 -3.52
CA TYR A 72 10.43 -1.61 -2.30
C TYR A 72 8.95 -1.77 -2.61
N MET A 73 8.21 -2.38 -1.69
CA MET A 73 6.76 -2.50 -1.77
C MET A 73 6.12 -2.39 -0.39
N MET A 74 4.89 -1.86 -0.35
CA MET A 74 4.05 -1.92 0.85
C MET A 74 3.55 -3.36 1.01
N GLN A 75 4.31 -4.14 1.78
CA GLN A 75 4.10 -5.58 1.91
C GLN A 75 2.96 -5.88 2.88
N GLN A 76 3.01 -5.34 4.10
CA GLN A 76 2.07 -5.71 5.17
C GLN A 76 1.56 -4.52 5.98
N THR A 77 0.36 -4.66 6.52
CA THR A 77 -0.17 -3.88 7.65
C THR A 77 -0.46 -4.82 8.81
N MET A 78 0.07 -4.52 9.99
CA MET A 78 -0.03 -5.40 11.17
C MET A 78 -1.11 -4.91 12.14
N PHE A 79 -1.96 -5.84 12.58
CA PHE A 79 -2.89 -5.64 13.69
C PHE A 79 -2.67 -6.69 14.77
N ARG A 80 -2.74 -6.26 16.02
CA ARG A 80 -2.91 -7.22 17.11
C ARG A 80 -4.37 -7.62 17.21
N ILE A 81 -4.63 -8.89 17.47
CA ILE A 81 -5.96 -9.47 17.56
C ILE A 81 -6.14 -10.25 18.86
N LYS A 82 -7.32 -10.12 19.48
CA LYS A 82 -7.66 -10.82 20.73
C LYS A 82 -7.87 -12.31 20.49
N ASP A 83 -8.66 -12.66 19.47
CA ASP A 83 -9.03 -14.04 19.17
C ASP A 83 -8.76 -14.34 17.68
N PRO A 84 -7.83 -15.26 17.36
CA PRO A 84 -7.56 -15.67 15.99
C PRO A 84 -8.75 -16.36 15.34
N LYS A 85 -9.59 -17.09 16.08
CA LYS A 85 -10.75 -17.77 15.50
C LYS A 85 -11.75 -16.76 14.94
N ALA A 86 -12.14 -15.78 15.75
CA ALA A 86 -13.05 -14.72 15.32
C ALA A 86 -12.46 -13.87 14.18
N SER A 87 -11.16 -13.57 14.27
CA SER A 87 -10.48 -12.75 13.27
C SER A 87 -10.35 -13.48 11.93
N LEU A 88 -9.92 -14.74 11.93
CA LEU A 88 -9.79 -15.55 10.72
C LEU A 88 -11.15 -15.75 10.05
N ASP A 89 -12.23 -16.01 10.81
CA ASP A 89 -13.58 -16.10 10.24
C ASP A 89 -13.98 -14.77 9.56
N PHE A 90 -13.77 -13.64 10.22
CA PHE A 90 -14.09 -12.34 9.62
C PHE A 90 -13.30 -12.07 8.35
N TYR A 91 -11.96 -12.13 8.39
CA TYR A 91 -11.15 -11.79 7.22
C TYR A 91 -11.31 -12.80 6.08
N SER A 92 -11.53 -14.09 6.37
CA SER A 92 -11.72 -15.10 5.31
C SER A 92 -13.16 -15.20 4.81
N ARG A 93 -14.13 -15.53 5.66
CA ARG A 93 -15.52 -15.75 5.25
C ARG A 93 -16.23 -14.44 4.90
N VAL A 94 -16.04 -13.39 5.71
CA VAL A 94 -16.74 -12.12 5.49
C VAL A 94 -16.04 -11.32 4.40
N LEU A 95 -14.73 -11.11 4.49
CA LEU A 95 -14.00 -10.27 3.53
C LEU A 95 -13.45 -11.02 2.32
N GLY A 96 -13.36 -12.36 2.35
CA GLY A 96 -12.88 -13.14 1.19
C GLY A 96 -11.36 -13.23 1.07
N MET A 97 -10.61 -12.96 2.13
CA MET A 97 -9.15 -13.12 2.12
C MET A 97 -8.73 -14.57 2.36
N SER A 98 -7.59 -14.94 1.80
CA SER A 98 -6.97 -16.25 2.00
C SER A 98 -5.92 -16.19 3.10
N LEU A 99 -5.82 -17.24 3.94
CA LEU A 99 -4.68 -17.43 4.83
C LEU A 99 -3.46 -17.87 4.02
N LEU A 100 -2.44 -17.00 3.95
CA LEU A 100 -1.24 -17.22 3.17
C LEU A 100 -0.21 -18.02 3.96
N LYS A 101 0.03 -17.60 5.21
CA LYS A 101 1.00 -18.23 6.11
C LYS A 101 0.58 -18.05 7.56
N ARG A 102 0.85 -19.07 8.37
CA ARG A 102 0.89 -18.98 9.83
C ARG A 102 2.32 -19.22 10.30
N LEU A 103 2.76 -18.42 11.26
CA LEU A 103 4.03 -18.58 11.96
C LEU A 103 3.74 -18.58 13.46
N ASP A 104 4.27 -19.58 14.17
CA ASP A 104 4.13 -19.71 15.62
C ASP A 104 5.49 -19.51 16.29
N PHE A 105 5.52 -18.74 17.37
CA PHE A 105 6.74 -18.45 18.13
C PHE A 105 6.54 -18.86 19.60
N PRO A 106 6.72 -20.15 19.94
CA PRO A 106 6.39 -20.68 21.27
C PRO A 106 7.15 -20.02 22.41
N GLU A 107 8.43 -19.72 22.21
CA GLU A 107 9.28 -19.07 23.22
C GLU A 107 8.78 -17.67 23.57
N MET A 108 8.19 -16.97 22.60
CA MET A 108 7.65 -15.61 22.75
C MET A 108 6.12 -15.59 22.95
N LYS A 109 5.45 -16.75 22.90
CA LYS A 109 4.01 -16.93 23.09
C LYS A 109 3.14 -16.05 22.19
N PHE A 110 3.45 -16.00 20.90
CA PHE A 110 2.56 -15.39 19.91
C PHE A 110 2.55 -16.14 18.59
N SER A 111 1.50 -15.90 17.80
CA SER A 111 1.33 -16.39 16.44
C SER A 111 1.09 -15.23 15.49
N LEU A 112 1.55 -15.37 14.24
CA LEU A 112 1.30 -14.45 13.14
C LEU A 112 0.46 -15.15 12.07
N TYR A 113 -0.59 -14.49 11.61
CA TYR A 113 -1.44 -14.96 10.52
C TYR A 113 -1.40 -13.93 9.38
N PHE A 114 -0.85 -14.32 8.24
CA PHE A 114 -0.76 -13.45 7.06
C PHE A 114 -1.93 -13.73 6.14
N LEU A 115 -2.77 -12.73 5.88
CA LEU A 115 -3.92 -12.81 4.98
C LEU A 115 -3.80 -11.86 3.80
N GLY A 116 -4.40 -12.22 2.66
CA GLY A 116 -4.46 -11.37 1.48
C GLY A 116 -5.43 -11.89 0.43
N TYR A 117 -5.70 -11.07 -0.59
CA TYR A 117 -6.50 -11.47 -1.76
C TYR A 117 -5.60 -12.16 -2.80
N GLU A 118 -5.16 -13.37 -2.47
CA GLU A 118 -4.28 -14.17 -3.32
C GLU A 118 -4.88 -15.56 -3.58
N ASP A 119 -4.54 -16.11 -4.74
CA ASP A 119 -4.84 -17.50 -5.08
C ASP A 119 -3.81 -18.44 -4.42
N VAL A 120 -4.24 -19.12 -3.37
CA VAL A 120 -3.40 -20.07 -2.63
C VAL A 120 -3.09 -21.34 -3.39
N ALA A 121 -3.78 -21.63 -4.50
CA ALA A 121 -3.42 -22.76 -5.37
C ALA A 121 -2.08 -22.52 -6.11
N SER A 122 -1.67 -21.26 -6.26
CA SER A 122 -0.37 -20.88 -6.80
C SER A 122 0.76 -20.85 -5.77
N ALA A 123 0.42 -20.99 -4.48
CA ALA A 123 1.40 -20.91 -3.41
C ALA A 123 2.21 -22.21 -3.32
N PRO A 124 3.54 -22.13 -3.12
CA PRO A 124 4.35 -23.33 -2.92
C PRO A 124 3.89 -24.17 -1.72
N ASP A 125 4.02 -25.49 -1.84
CA ASP A 125 3.75 -26.43 -0.75
C ASP A 125 4.88 -26.46 0.27
N ASN A 126 6.12 -26.30 -0.18
CA ASN A 126 7.28 -26.26 0.70
C ASN A 126 7.19 -25.06 1.66
N ALA A 127 7.43 -25.30 2.94
CA ALA A 127 7.25 -24.29 3.98
C ALA A 127 8.15 -23.06 3.82
N VAL A 128 9.40 -23.23 3.34
CA VAL A 128 10.36 -22.14 3.12
C VAL A 128 9.95 -21.34 1.89
N ASP A 129 9.66 -22.01 0.78
CA ASP A 129 9.26 -21.33 -0.46
C ASP A 129 7.93 -20.59 -0.28
N ARG A 130 6.99 -21.16 0.49
CA ARG A 130 5.74 -20.49 0.85
C ARG A 130 5.96 -19.23 1.67
N THR A 131 6.97 -19.23 2.54
CA THR A 131 7.36 -18.03 3.31
C THR A 131 7.87 -16.95 2.36
N VAL A 132 8.79 -17.29 1.45
CA VAL A 132 9.31 -16.36 0.44
C VAL A 132 8.18 -15.81 -0.44
N TRP A 133 7.28 -16.69 -0.90
CA TRP A 133 6.11 -16.30 -1.69
C TRP A 133 5.20 -15.32 -0.95
N THR A 134 4.89 -15.62 0.31
CA THR A 134 4.00 -14.80 1.16
C THR A 134 4.58 -13.40 1.39
N PHE A 135 5.86 -13.31 1.78
CA PHE A 135 6.53 -12.02 2.00
C PHE A 135 6.87 -11.29 0.69
N GLY A 136 6.69 -11.93 -0.46
CA GLY A 136 6.69 -11.32 -1.78
C GLY A 136 5.33 -10.76 -2.24
N ARG A 137 4.26 -10.90 -1.44
CA ARG A 137 2.93 -10.36 -1.76
C ARG A 137 2.76 -8.93 -1.28
N LYS A 138 2.04 -8.10 -2.03
CA LYS A 138 1.71 -6.72 -1.63
C LYS A 138 0.46 -6.71 -0.74
N ALA A 139 0.33 -5.67 0.09
CA ALA A 139 -0.90 -5.36 0.81
C ALA A 139 -1.50 -6.52 1.65
N THR A 140 -0.66 -7.35 2.27
CA THR A 140 -1.11 -8.39 3.20
C THR A 140 -1.51 -7.80 4.54
N ILE A 141 -2.43 -8.46 5.23
CA ILE A 141 -2.74 -8.19 6.64
C ILE A 141 -1.99 -9.20 7.50
N GLU A 142 -1.12 -8.71 8.38
CA GLU A 142 -0.50 -9.51 9.43
C GLU A 142 -1.35 -9.39 10.69
N LEU A 143 -1.95 -10.49 11.13
CA LEU A 143 -2.65 -10.55 12.41
C LEU A 143 -1.74 -11.19 13.45
N THR A 144 -1.38 -10.44 14.48
CA THR A 144 -0.57 -10.92 15.61
C THR A 144 -1.47 -11.28 16.77
N HIS A 145 -1.42 -12.54 17.18
CA HIS A 145 -2.14 -13.05 18.34
C HIS A 145 -1.15 -13.33 19.47
N ASN A 146 -1.26 -12.59 20.56
CA ASN A 146 -0.58 -12.92 21.81
C ASN A 146 -1.39 -13.98 22.55
N TRP A 147 -0.78 -15.12 22.86
CA TRP A 147 -1.50 -16.27 23.37
C TRP A 147 -2.16 -16.00 24.73
N GLY A 148 -3.41 -16.43 24.87
CA GLY A 148 -4.20 -16.30 26.10
C GLY A 148 -5.10 -15.05 26.13
N THR A 149 -4.91 -14.08 25.23
CA THR A 149 -5.75 -12.86 25.17
C THR A 149 -7.22 -13.16 24.89
N GLU A 150 -7.51 -14.25 24.19
CA GLU A 150 -8.85 -14.77 23.87
C GLU A 150 -9.61 -15.25 25.12
N SER A 151 -8.90 -15.74 26.13
CA SER A 151 -9.46 -16.35 27.35
C SER A 151 -9.31 -15.48 28.58
N ASP A 152 -8.58 -14.36 28.49
CA ASP A 152 -8.39 -13.42 29.59
C ASP A 152 -9.63 -12.51 29.76
N PRO A 153 -10.35 -12.59 30.89
CA PRO A 153 -11.53 -11.76 31.18
C PRO A 153 -11.18 -10.29 31.48
N GLU A 154 -9.95 -10.02 31.90
CA GLU A 154 -9.45 -8.67 32.17
C GLU A 154 -9.00 -7.98 30.90
N PHE A 155 -8.64 -8.74 29.86
CA PHE A 155 -8.27 -8.20 28.56
C PHE A 155 -9.48 -7.66 27.79
N LYS A 156 -9.70 -6.35 27.84
CA LYS A 156 -10.83 -5.65 27.19
C LYS A 156 -10.71 -5.53 25.66
N GLY A 157 -9.59 -5.96 25.08
CA GLY A 157 -9.32 -5.87 23.65
C GLY A 157 -8.23 -4.86 23.32
N TYR A 158 -7.85 -4.80 22.04
CA TYR A 158 -6.91 -3.80 21.54
C TYR A 158 -7.65 -2.50 21.20
N HIS A 159 -6.95 -1.37 21.39
CA HIS A 159 -7.43 -0.06 20.98
C HIS A 159 -7.35 0.08 19.45
N ASN A 160 -8.42 0.57 18.81
CA ASN A 160 -8.52 0.67 17.36
C ASN A 160 -7.92 1.97 16.78
N GLY A 161 -7.47 2.91 17.62
CA GLY A 161 -6.88 4.18 17.23
C GLY A 161 -7.88 5.30 16.91
N ASN A 162 -9.19 5.03 16.95
CA ASN A 162 -10.23 5.99 16.54
C ASN A 162 -10.84 6.80 17.70
N SER A 163 -10.49 6.46 18.94
CA SER A 163 -10.73 7.27 20.16
C SER A 163 -9.40 7.73 20.77
N ASP A 164 -9.43 8.57 21.80
CA ASP A 164 -8.19 9.04 22.42
C ASP A 164 -7.46 7.91 23.16
N PRO A 165 -6.11 7.82 23.07
CA PRO A 165 -5.24 8.58 22.16
C PRO A 165 -5.38 8.09 20.70
N ARG A 166 -5.64 9.03 19.78
CA ARG A 166 -5.85 8.71 18.36
C ARG A 166 -4.54 8.37 17.64
N GLY A 167 -4.65 7.57 16.58
CA GLY A 167 -3.51 7.18 15.75
C GLY A 167 -3.93 6.55 14.42
N PHE A 168 -3.79 5.23 14.30
CA PHE A 168 -4.27 4.48 13.14
C PHE A 168 -5.78 4.69 12.95
N GLY A 169 -6.22 4.83 11.69
CA GLY A 169 -7.63 5.02 11.35
C GLY A 169 -8.30 3.73 10.89
N HIS A 170 -8.00 3.30 9.67
CA HIS A 170 -8.62 2.12 9.06
C HIS A 170 -7.84 1.61 7.85
N ILE A 171 -8.12 0.38 7.45
CA ILE A 171 -7.79 -0.13 6.10
C ILE A 171 -8.97 0.10 5.16
N GLY A 172 -8.68 0.27 3.87
CA GLY A 172 -9.69 0.39 2.82
C GLY A 172 -9.70 -0.84 1.93
N ILE A 173 -10.89 -1.34 1.60
CA ILE A 173 -11.10 -2.41 0.62
C ILE A 173 -11.90 -1.85 -0.53
N THR A 174 -11.33 -1.92 -1.73
CA THR A 174 -12.06 -1.56 -2.95
C THR A 174 -12.90 -2.75 -3.39
N VAL A 175 -14.16 -2.48 -3.73
CA VAL A 175 -15.14 -3.47 -4.17
C VAL A 175 -15.86 -2.96 -5.41
N ASP A 176 -16.38 -3.88 -6.24
CA ASP A 176 -17.08 -3.52 -7.47
C ASP A 176 -18.36 -2.71 -7.21
N ASP A 177 -19.10 -3.08 -6.15
CA ASP A 177 -20.35 -2.45 -5.76
C ASP A 177 -20.44 -2.35 -4.24
N THR A 178 -20.25 -1.14 -3.71
CA THR A 178 -20.29 -0.88 -2.28
C THR A 178 -21.64 -1.24 -1.65
N TYR A 179 -22.75 -1.02 -2.36
CA TYR A 179 -24.09 -1.27 -1.82
C TYR A 179 -24.34 -2.78 -1.69
N LYS A 180 -24.05 -3.55 -2.75
CA LYS A 180 -24.17 -5.02 -2.70
C LYS A 180 -23.25 -5.65 -1.67
N ALA A 181 -22.03 -5.14 -1.53
CA ALA A 181 -21.11 -5.59 -0.49
C ALA A 181 -21.68 -5.33 0.91
N CYS A 182 -22.19 -4.12 1.17
CA CYS A 182 -22.79 -3.77 2.45
C CYS A 182 -24.06 -4.56 2.75
N GLU A 183 -24.93 -4.80 1.77
CA GLU A 183 -26.11 -5.65 1.93
C GLU A 183 -25.71 -7.08 2.33
N ARG A 184 -24.65 -7.64 1.70
CA ARG A 184 -24.09 -8.93 2.12
C ARG A 184 -23.55 -8.88 3.55
N PHE A 185 -22.83 -7.82 3.93
CA PHE A 185 -22.29 -7.66 5.27
C PHE A 185 -23.41 -7.57 6.32
N GLU A 186 -24.50 -6.84 6.04
CA GLU A 186 -25.69 -6.79 6.91
C GLU A 186 -26.33 -8.17 7.08
N ARG A 187 -26.51 -8.94 5.99
CA ARG A 187 -27.01 -10.33 6.08
C ARG A 187 -26.11 -11.26 6.90
N LEU A 188 -24.81 -10.96 6.98
CA LEU A 188 -23.84 -11.70 7.77
C LEU A 188 -23.72 -11.18 9.22
N GLY A 189 -24.52 -10.18 9.61
CA GLY A 189 -24.50 -9.60 10.96
C GLY A 189 -23.27 -8.76 11.26
N VAL A 190 -22.63 -8.17 10.24
CA VAL A 190 -21.46 -7.30 10.42
C VAL A 190 -21.91 -5.97 11.02
N GLU A 191 -21.17 -5.50 12.03
CA GLU A 191 -21.36 -4.19 12.63
C GLU A 191 -20.79 -3.08 11.73
N PHE A 192 -21.54 -1.97 11.60
CA PHE A 192 -21.15 -0.81 10.82
C PHE A 192 -20.93 0.40 11.73
N VAL A 193 -19.76 1.04 11.60
CA VAL A 193 -19.55 2.39 12.14
C VAL A 193 -20.29 3.45 11.30
N LYS A 194 -20.38 3.24 9.98
CA LYS A 194 -21.06 4.14 9.04
C LYS A 194 -21.59 3.34 7.84
N LYS A 195 -22.90 3.40 7.58
CA LYS A 195 -23.49 2.78 6.38
C LYS A 195 -23.24 3.62 5.12
N PRO A 196 -23.41 3.04 3.91
CA PRO A 196 -23.18 3.75 2.65
C PRO A 196 -23.93 5.09 2.52
N ASP A 197 -25.13 5.16 3.09
CA ASP A 197 -26.02 6.32 3.00
C ASP A 197 -26.03 7.19 4.28
N ASP A 198 -25.26 6.81 5.31
CA ASP A 198 -25.12 7.61 6.52
C ASP A 198 -24.18 8.80 6.23
N GLY A 199 -24.67 10.03 6.39
CA GLY A 199 -23.86 11.27 6.37
C GLY A 199 -23.94 12.12 5.10
N LYS A 200 -23.72 13.44 5.26
CA LYS A 200 -23.69 14.42 4.15
C LYS A 200 -22.32 14.43 3.46
N GLY A 201 -22.27 14.04 2.19
CA GLY A 201 -21.29 14.53 1.21
C GLY A 201 -19.83 14.10 1.36
N ALA A 202 -19.51 12.84 1.05
CA ALA A 202 -18.26 12.44 0.38
C ALA A 202 -18.38 10.95 -0.02
N ARG A 203 -18.22 10.63 -1.31
CA ARG A 203 -18.31 9.26 -1.86
C ARG A 203 -17.04 8.43 -1.61
N SER A 204 -16.45 8.53 -0.42
CA SER A 204 -15.45 7.58 0.07
C SER A 204 -16.00 6.90 1.31
N ARG A 205 -16.26 5.60 1.19
CA ARG A 205 -17.02 4.80 2.16
C ARG A 205 -16.08 3.73 2.70
N THR A 206 -15.41 4.04 3.79
CA THR A 206 -14.54 3.08 4.47
C THR A 206 -15.33 2.29 5.51
N LEU A 207 -15.08 0.98 5.58
CA LEU A 207 -15.46 0.12 6.69
C LEU A 207 -14.35 0.18 7.74
N SER A 208 -14.62 0.73 8.91
CA SER A 208 -13.74 0.65 10.09
C SER A 208 -14.44 -0.13 11.19
N LYS A 209 -13.67 -0.96 11.92
CA LYS A 209 -13.98 -1.37 13.29
C LYS A 209 -13.11 -0.55 14.24
#